data_AF-A0A9C7VXM0-F1
#
_entry.id   AF-A0A9C7VXM0-F1
#
_cell.length_a   1.000
_cell.length_b   1.000
_cell.length_c   1.000
_cell.angle_alpha   90.00
_cell.angle_beta   90.00
_cell.angle_gamma   90.00
#
_symmetry.space_group_name_H-M   'P 1'
#
loop_
_entity.id
_entity.type
_entity.pdbx_description
1 polymer ?
#
loop_
_entity_poly.entity_id
_entity_poly.type
_entity_poly.pdbx_seq_one_letter_code
_entity_poly.pdbx_strand_id
1 'polypeptide(L)'
;MGWLIFFFAWILFLWLYRYSERNKQLRAQSMQDDKHLDYTSIKHDFDDSMKLFNNAKDFKSRLAHIDSAIDHLEKMEAMLPGKHSAEKLPQLLSLKKALTHSDIKSQFQESMRKARKTTSSVAKVNHATAAQAILSEGLKLGLDEDTLSAEIEESSDFINQLQYDEYLAKASKEEAKGNKKGAVDQYQVALYFLKMTHMGDEKQDALVNEIEKKLQNLYN
;
A
#
# COMPACT_ATOMS: atom_id res chain seq x y z
N MET A 1 60.16 48.09 -35.22
CA MET A 1 58.73 48.04 -35.60
C MET A 1 58.04 46.73 -35.19
N GLY A 2 58.56 45.54 -35.52
CA GLY A 2 57.89 44.26 -35.20
C GLY A 2 57.67 43.96 -33.70
N TRP A 3 58.60 44.37 -32.82
CA TRP A 3 58.48 44.17 -31.37
C TRP A 3 57.31 44.93 -30.73
N LEU A 4 56.97 46.12 -31.25
CA LEU A 4 55.83 46.91 -30.79
C LEU A 4 54.51 46.20 -31.12
N ILE A 5 54.40 45.65 -32.33
CA ILE A 5 53.20 44.90 -32.76
C ILE A 5 53.00 43.65 -31.90
N PHE A 6 54.08 42.92 -31.60
CA PHE A 6 54.02 41.75 -30.72
C PHE A 6 53.59 42.13 -29.29
N PHE A 7 54.10 43.24 -28.75
CA PHE A 7 53.73 43.72 -27.42
C PHE A 7 52.25 44.12 -27.33
N PHE A 8 51.72 44.83 -28.32
CA PHE A 8 50.29 45.16 -28.39
C PHE A 8 49.41 43.92 -28.55
N ALA A 9 49.82 42.97 -29.40
CA ALA A 9 49.11 41.70 -29.55
C ALA A 9 49.10 40.88 -28.25
N TRP A 10 50.21 40.87 -27.51
CA TRP A 10 50.33 40.20 -26.21
C TRP A 10 49.43 40.83 -25.14
N ILE A 11 49.40 42.17 -25.06
CA ILE A 11 48.49 42.88 -24.15
C ILE A 11 47.02 42.60 -24.50
N LEU A 12 46.68 42.63 -25.79
CA LEU A 12 45.32 42.31 -26.26
C LEU A 12 44.95 40.86 -25.90
N PHE A 13 45.87 39.92 -26.08
CA PHE A 13 45.67 38.52 -25.71
C PHE A 13 45.45 38.35 -24.20
N LEU A 14 46.28 38.97 -23.35
CA LEU A 14 46.11 38.92 -21.89
C LEU A 14 44.78 39.55 -21.45
N TRP A 15 44.37 40.64 -22.09
CA TRP A 15 43.09 41.29 -21.83
C TRP A 15 41.90 40.40 -22.21
N LEU A 16 41.93 39.79 -23.40
CA LEU A 16 40.92 38.84 -23.87
C LEU A 16 40.87 37.57 -23.00
N TYR A 17 42.03 37.05 -22.58
CA TYR A 17 42.12 35.89 -21.71
C TYR A 17 41.48 36.16 -20.34
N ARG A 18 41.84 37.30 -19.70
CA ARG A 18 41.26 37.71 -18.43
C ARG A 18 39.76 38.00 -18.53
N TYR A 19 39.31 38.56 -19.66
CA TYR A 19 37.88 38.76 -19.95
C TYR A 19 37.13 37.43 -20.09
N SER A 20 37.73 36.45 -20.78
CA SER A 20 37.17 35.09 -20.92
C SER A 20 37.07 34.35 -19.58
N GLU A 21 38.11 34.40 -18.74
CA GLU A 21 38.06 33.80 -17.40
C GLU A 21 37.00 34.45 -16.50
N ARG A 22 36.90 35.78 -16.50
CA ARG A 22 35.88 36.49 -15.73
C ARG A 22 34.47 36.11 -16.18
N ASN A 23 34.25 35.95 -17.49
CA ASN A 23 32.97 35.46 -18.02
C ASN A 23 32.69 34.00 -17.66
N LYS A 24 33.71 33.12 -17.60
CA LYS A 24 33.54 31.74 -17.11
C LYS A 24 33.16 31.73 -15.62
N GLN A 25 33.78 32.57 -14.80
CA GLN A 25 33.44 32.70 -13.38
C GLN A 25 32.02 33.26 -13.17
N LEU A 26 31.63 34.29 -13.92
CA LEU A 26 30.28 34.85 -13.86
C LEU A 26 29.20 33.83 -14.27
N ARG A 27 29.47 33.01 -15.30
CA ARG A 27 28.57 31.91 -15.69
C ARG A 27 28.49 30.81 -14.63
N ALA A 28 29.62 30.47 -14.01
CA ALA A 28 29.65 29.49 -12.93
C ALA A 28 28.88 30.00 -11.70
N GLN A 29 29.03 31.29 -11.35
CA GLN A 29 28.26 31.93 -10.29
C GLN A 29 26.77 32.00 -10.62
N SER A 30 26.38 32.43 -11.83
CA SER A 30 24.97 32.46 -12.21
C SER A 30 24.33 31.07 -12.17
N MET A 31 25.04 30.03 -12.65
CA MET A 31 24.57 28.64 -12.54
C MET A 31 24.45 28.15 -11.10
N GLN A 32 25.28 28.66 -10.19
CA GLN A 32 25.22 28.31 -8.76
C GLN A 32 24.06 29.04 -8.06
N ASP A 33 23.83 30.31 -8.42
CA ASP A 33 22.71 31.11 -7.93
C ASP A 33 21.37 30.55 -8.43
N ASP A 34 21.27 30.15 -9.69
CA ASP A 34 20.09 29.50 -10.28
C ASP A 34 19.77 28.19 -9.53
N LYS A 35 20.78 27.34 -9.30
CA LYS A 35 20.60 26.11 -8.50
C LYS A 35 20.14 26.38 -7.07
N HIS A 36 20.61 27.47 -6.46
CA HIS A 36 20.20 27.85 -5.11
C HIS A 36 18.75 28.37 -5.07
N LEU A 37 18.34 29.15 -6.09
CA LEU A 37 16.97 29.62 -6.26
C LEU A 37 16.01 28.44 -6.45
N ASP A 38 16.35 27.51 -7.35
CA ASP A 38 15.56 26.29 -7.60
C ASP A 38 15.40 25.46 -6.32
N TYR A 39 16.50 25.23 -5.59
CA TYR A 39 16.47 24.50 -4.33
C TYR A 39 15.58 25.20 -3.29
N THR A 40 15.64 26.52 -3.20
CA THR A 40 14.83 27.29 -2.23
C THR A 40 13.35 27.21 -2.57
N SER A 41 13.00 27.26 -3.86
CA SER A 41 11.62 27.07 -4.33
C SER A 41 11.10 25.68 -3.98
N ILE A 42 11.87 24.63 -4.28
CA ILE A 42 11.45 23.25 -4.00
C ILE A 42 11.28 23.02 -2.50
N LYS A 43 12.16 23.61 -1.67
CA LYS A 43 12.02 23.56 -0.21
C LYS A 43 10.72 24.23 0.26
N HIS A 44 10.37 25.38 -0.31
CA HIS A 44 9.12 26.06 -0.01
C HIS A 44 7.91 25.18 -0.37
N ASP A 45 7.92 24.56 -1.55
CA ASP A 45 6.86 23.67 -2.01
C ASP A 45 6.75 22.40 -1.13
N PHE A 46 7.88 21.89 -0.64
CA PHE A 46 7.91 20.82 0.37
C PHE A 46 7.23 21.25 1.67
N ASP A 47 7.61 22.41 2.22
CA ASP A 47 7.07 22.91 3.49
C ASP A 47 5.55 23.18 3.38
N ASP A 48 5.10 23.70 2.24
CA ASP A 48 3.68 23.89 1.92
C ASP A 48 2.92 22.57 1.82
N SER A 49 3.46 21.56 1.14
CA SER A 49 2.86 20.23 1.08
C SER A 49 2.73 19.60 2.48
N MET A 50 3.74 19.75 3.33
CA MET A 50 3.67 19.27 4.73
C MET A 50 2.65 20.05 5.57
N LYS A 51 2.50 21.35 5.35
CA LYS A 51 1.47 22.16 6.00
C LYS A 51 0.07 21.73 5.58
N LEU A 52 -0.14 21.46 4.28
CA LEU A 52 -1.42 20.96 3.76
C LEU A 52 -1.72 19.56 4.30
N PHE A 53 -0.74 18.67 4.35
CA PHE A 53 -0.85 17.34 4.96
C PHE A 53 -1.38 17.40 6.41
N ASN A 54 -0.83 18.32 7.23
CA ASN A 54 -1.21 18.45 8.63
C ASN A 54 -2.62 19.06 8.84
N ASN A 55 -3.11 19.82 7.86
CA ASN A 55 -4.42 20.48 7.94
C ASN A 55 -5.54 19.66 7.29
N ALA A 56 -5.21 18.76 6.37
CA ALA A 56 -6.18 17.91 5.70
C ALA A 56 -6.80 16.89 6.67
N LYS A 57 -8.12 16.69 6.56
CA LYS A 57 -8.86 15.75 7.42
C LYS A 57 -9.09 14.40 6.74
N ASP A 58 -9.28 14.40 5.42
CA ASP A 58 -9.57 13.19 4.67
C ASP A 58 -8.28 12.48 4.24
N PHE A 59 -8.33 11.15 4.21
CA PHE A 59 -7.20 10.31 3.86
C PHE A 59 -6.64 10.62 2.48
N LYS A 60 -7.50 10.81 1.47
CA LYS A 60 -7.09 11.03 0.08
C LYS A 60 -6.25 12.30 -0.08
N SER A 61 -6.70 13.41 0.50
CA SER A 61 -5.94 14.66 0.51
C SER A 61 -4.63 14.50 1.27
N ARG A 62 -4.64 13.86 2.44
CA ARG A 62 -3.42 13.60 3.21
C ARG A 62 -2.42 12.75 2.42
N LEU A 63 -2.86 11.69 1.74
CA LEU A 63 -2.02 10.86 0.90
C LEU A 63 -1.42 11.65 -0.27
N ALA A 64 -2.23 12.46 -0.96
CA ALA A 64 -1.75 13.30 -2.05
C ALA A 64 -0.69 14.32 -1.60
N HIS A 65 -0.87 14.93 -0.42
CA HIS A 65 0.08 15.90 0.12
C HIS A 65 1.38 15.25 0.59
N ILE A 66 1.33 14.05 1.20
CA ILE A 66 2.55 13.34 1.59
C ILE A 66 3.31 12.82 0.37
N ASP A 67 2.62 12.38 -0.68
CA ASP A 67 3.24 12.01 -1.96
C ASP A 67 3.95 13.21 -2.59
N SER A 68 3.29 14.37 -2.65
CA SER A 68 3.91 15.61 -3.14
C SER A 68 5.13 16.03 -2.30
N ALA A 69 5.07 15.88 -0.97
CA ALA A 69 6.20 16.17 -0.10
C ALA A 69 7.38 15.22 -0.36
N ILE A 70 7.11 13.93 -0.59
CA ILE A 70 8.14 12.95 -0.97
C ILE A 70 8.78 13.35 -2.31
N ASP A 71 7.99 13.66 -3.34
CA ASP A 71 8.49 14.08 -4.65
C ASP A 71 9.40 15.32 -4.56
N HIS A 72 9.03 16.32 -3.76
CA HIS A 72 9.85 17.51 -3.55
C HIS A 72 11.15 17.17 -2.82
N LEU A 73 11.09 16.31 -1.80
CA LEU A 73 12.27 15.90 -1.06
C LEU A 73 13.25 15.10 -1.93
N GLU A 74 12.75 14.23 -2.81
CA GLU A 74 13.57 13.50 -3.79
C GLU A 74 14.27 14.45 -4.78
N LYS A 75 13.57 15.49 -5.26
CA LYS A 75 14.16 16.53 -6.11
C LYS A 75 15.25 17.31 -5.37
N MET A 76 15.02 17.68 -4.11
CA MET A 76 16.02 18.35 -3.28
C MET A 76 17.28 17.49 -3.10
N GLU A 77 17.09 16.19 -2.88
CA GLU A 77 18.19 15.26 -2.74
C GLU A 77 19.00 15.10 -4.04
N ALA A 78 18.34 15.03 -5.20
CA ALA A 78 19.02 14.97 -6.49
C ALA A 78 19.87 16.22 -6.76
N MET A 79 19.47 17.39 -6.24
CA MET A 79 20.24 18.64 -6.36
C MET A 79 21.41 18.70 -5.39
N LEU A 80 21.24 18.23 -4.15
CA LEU A 80 22.25 18.26 -3.08
C LEU A 80 22.29 16.92 -2.33
N PRO A 81 22.97 15.91 -2.89
CA PRO A 81 23.03 14.57 -2.30
C PRO A 81 23.63 14.59 -0.88
N GLY A 82 23.07 13.79 0.02
CA GLY A 82 23.51 13.60 1.39
C GLY A 82 23.07 14.67 2.39
N LYS A 83 22.39 15.73 1.95
CA LYS A 83 21.99 16.84 2.83
C LYS A 83 20.62 16.62 3.48
N HIS A 84 19.72 15.87 2.84
CA HIS A 84 18.33 15.70 3.30
C HIS A 84 17.86 14.24 3.35
N SER A 85 18.38 13.36 2.49
CA SER A 85 17.84 12.00 2.28
C SER A 85 18.05 11.02 3.40
N ALA A 86 19.17 11.06 4.12
CA ALA A 86 19.53 9.92 4.98
C ALA A 86 18.51 9.70 6.11
N GLU A 87 17.85 10.76 6.57
CA GLU A 87 16.95 10.69 7.72
C GLU A 87 15.50 11.09 7.38
N LYS A 88 15.26 12.14 6.60
CA LYS A 88 13.90 12.65 6.36
C LYS A 88 13.09 11.81 5.38
N LEU A 89 13.72 11.30 4.32
CA LEU A 89 13.02 10.52 3.29
C LEU A 89 12.50 9.18 3.87
N PRO A 90 13.30 8.38 4.60
CA PRO A 90 12.79 7.21 5.30
C PRO A 90 11.64 7.51 6.28
N GLN A 91 11.71 8.64 7.00
CA GLN A 91 10.64 9.04 7.91
C GLN A 91 9.32 9.34 7.18
N LEU A 92 9.37 10.05 6.05
CA LEU A 92 8.18 10.35 5.24
C LEU A 92 7.60 9.09 4.60
N LEU A 93 8.44 8.18 4.10
CA LEU A 93 8.00 6.89 3.57
C LEU A 93 7.34 6.05 4.68
N SER A 94 7.93 6.01 5.87
CA SER A 94 7.33 5.35 7.03
C SER A 94 6.00 5.99 7.44
N LEU A 95 5.91 7.32 7.42
CA LEU A 95 4.69 8.05 7.74
C LEU A 95 3.58 7.77 6.71
N LYS A 96 3.91 7.74 5.42
CA LYS A 96 3.00 7.34 4.35
C LYS A 96 2.49 5.92 4.58
N LYS A 97 3.40 4.97 4.85
CA LYS A 97 3.03 3.58 5.12
C LYS A 97 2.08 3.47 6.32
N ALA A 98 2.37 4.17 7.41
CA ALA A 98 1.52 4.19 8.61
C ALA A 98 0.14 4.82 8.35
N LEU A 99 0.08 5.92 7.59
CA LEU A 99 -1.17 6.55 7.18
C LEU A 99 -2.04 5.59 6.37
N THR A 100 -1.46 4.98 5.34
CA THR A 100 -2.15 4.01 4.47
C THR A 100 -2.62 2.81 5.28
N HIS A 101 -1.76 2.22 6.11
CA HIS A 101 -2.14 1.08 6.94
C HIS A 101 -3.29 1.42 7.90
N SER A 102 -3.24 2.57 8.57
CA SER A 102 -4.30 3.00 9.48
C SER A 102 -5.66 3.15 8.78
N ASP A 103 -5.67 3.74 7.58
CA ASP A 103 -6.91 3.96 6.83
C ASP A 103 -7.50 2.64 6.31
N ILE A 104 -6.66 1.82 5.66
CA ILE A 104 -7.04 0.48 5.16
C ILE A 104 -7.58 -0.38 6.31
N LYS A 105 -6.91 -0.40 7.46
CA LYS A 105 -7.35 -1.15 8.63
C LYS A 105 -8.72 -0.68 9.13
N SER A 106 -8.95 0.63 9.21
CA SER A 106 -10.24 1.19 9.63
C SER A 106 -11.38 0.81 8.67
N GLN A 107 -11.14 0.93 7.35
CA GLN A 107 -12.12 0.57 6.33
C GLN A 107 -12.42 -0.94 6.35
N PHE A 108 -11.37 -1.77 6.46
CA PHE A 108 -11.48 -3.22 6.57
C PHE A 108 -12.33 -3.62 7.77
N GLN A 109 -12.01 -3.10 8.96
CA GLN A 109 -12.72 -3.39 10.20
C GLN A 109 -14.20 -3.00 10.11
N GLU A 110 -14.50 -1.84 9.51
CA GLU A 110 -15.89 -1.42 9.32
C GLU A 110 -16.65 -2.36 8.37
N SER A 111 -16.01 -2.81 7.28
CA SER A 111 -16.62 -3.78 6.36
C SER A 111 -16.85 -5.14 7.02
N MET A 112 -15.86 -5.67 7.75
CA MET A 112 -15.97 -6.93 8.49
C MET A 112 -17.02 -6.82 9.62
N ARG A 113 -17.12 -5.68 10.29
CA ARG A 113 -18.18 -5.43 11.28
C ARG A 113 -19.57 -5.48 10.65
N LYS A 114 -19.76 -4.92 9.45
CA LYS A 114 -21.03 -5.02 8.71
C LYS A 114 -21.32 -6.47 8.30
N ALA A 115 -20.31 -7.19 7.81
CA ALA A 115 -20.42 -8.61 7.46
C ALA A 115 -20.86 -9.48 8.65
N ARG A 116 -20.31 -9.22 9.84
CA ARG A 116 -20.66 -9.96 11.07
C ARG A 116 -22.07 -9.67 11.60
N LYS A 117 -22.53 -8.42 11.48
CA LYS A 117 -23.82 -7.99 12.04
C LYS A 117 -25.03 -8.29 11.15
N THR A 118 -24.83 -8.42 9.85
CA THR A 118 -25.95 -8.68 8.93
C THR A 118 -26.42 -10.13 9.03
N THR A 119 -27.72 -10.36 8.86
CA THR A 119 -28.34 -11.70 8.95
C THR A 119 -28.41 -12.39 7.59
N SER A 120 -28.52 -11.61 6.50
CA SER A 120 -28.61 -12.14 5.14
C SER A 120 -27.26 -12.71 4.68
N SER A 121 -27.23 -14.00 4.30
CA SER A 121 -26.03 -14.66 3.81
C SER A 121 -25.38 -13.91 2.63
N VAL A 122 -26.20 -13.47 1.66
CA VAL A 122 -25.73 -12.67 0.51
C VAL A 122 -25.08 -11.37 0.97
N ALA A 123 -25.67 -10.68 1.96
CA ALA A 123 -25.09 -9.45 2.49
C ALA A 123 -23.78 -9.71 3.26
N LYS A 124 -23.66 -10.85 3.96
CA LYS A 124 -22.41 -11.25 4.64
C LYS A 124 -21.28 -11.41 3.63
N VAL A 125 -21.53 -12.16 2.55
CA VAL A 125 -20.56 -12.37 1.46
C VAL A 125 -20.17 -11.04 0.83
N ASN A 126 -21.14 -10.19 0.47
CA ASN A 126 -20.85 -8.90 -0.17
C ASN A 126 -19.94 -8.00 0.70
N HIS A 127 -20.19 -7.94 2.02
CA HIS A 127 -19.35 -7.15 2.91
C HIS A 127 -17.96 -7.78 3.15
N ALA A 128 -17.86 -9.11 3.17
CA ALA A 128 -16.58 -9.80 3.28
C ALA A 128 -15.74 -9.62 2.00
N THR A 129 -16.35 -9.71 0.81
CA THR A 129 -15.68 -9.42 -0.47
C THR A 129 -15.25 -7.96 -0.55
N ALA A 130 -16.06 -7.01 -0.05
CA ALA A 130 -15.65 -5.62 0.06
C ALA A 130 -14.43 -5.44 0.99
N ALA A 131 -14.36 -6.19 2.09
CA ALA A 131 -13.20 -6.19 2.98
C ALA A 131 -11.94 -6.68 2.26
N GLN A 132 -12.02 -7.77 1.48
CA GLN A 132 -10.90 -8.25 0.66
C GLN A 132 -10.47 -7.23 -0.40
N ALA A 133 -11.42 -6.54 -1.04
CA ALA A 133 -11.12 -5.50 -2.01
C ALA A 133 -10.33 -4.33 -1.38
N ILE A 134 -10.68 -3.94 -0.15
CA ILE A 134 -9.95 -2.92 0.63
C ILE A 134 -8.51 -3.38 0.91
N LEU A 135 -8.29 -4.64 1.31
CA LEU A 135 -6.94 -5.17 1.51
C LEU A 135 -6.12 -5.16 0.21
N SER A 136 -6.73 -5.55 -0.91
CA SER A 136 -6.11 -5.48 -2.23
C SER A 136 -5.73 -4.05 -2.63
N GLU A 137 -6.54 -3.06 -2.27
CA GLU A 137 -6.21 -1.65 -2.45
C GLU A 137 -4.99 -1.24 -1.60
N GLY A 138 -4.93 -1.68 -0.34
CA GLY A 138 -3.77 -1.47 0.53
C GLY A 138 -2.46 -1.98 -0.07
N LEU A 139 -2.47 -3.18 -0.66
CA LEU A 139 -1.32 -3.74 -1.37
C LEU A 139 -0.92 -2.88 -2.59
N LYS A 140 -1.90 -2.39 -3.37
CA LYS A 140 -1.63 -1.48 -4.51
C LYS A 140 -1.05 -0.14 -4.06
N LEU A 141 -1.36 0.31 -2.85
CA LEU A 141 -0.82 1.53 -2.24
C LEU A 141 0.55 1.34 -1.57
N GLY A 142 1.16 0.15 -1.70
CA GLY A 142 2.53 -0.12 -1.27
C GLY A 142 2.65 -0.72 0.12
N LEU A 143 1.57 -1.25 0.70
CA LEU A 143 1.67 -2.16 1.85
C LEU A 143 2.13 -3.55 1.36
N ASP A 144 2.91 -4.24 2.19
CA ASP A 144 3.27 -5.65 1.97
C ASP A 144 2.23 -6.59 2.59
N GLU A 145 2.21 -7.83 2.10
CA GLU A 145 1.32 -8.89 2.59
C GLU A 145 1.56 -9.18 4.07
N ASP A 146 2.80 -9.16 4.54
CA ASP A 146 3.14 -9.41 5.95
C ASP A 146 2.47 -8.39 6.88
N THR A 147 2.45 -7.11 6.48
CA THR A 147 1.79 -6.02 7.21
C THR A 147 0.28 -6.23 7.33
N LEU A 148 -0.34 -6.89 6.35
CA LEU A 148 -1.78 -7.14 6.31
C LEU A 148 -2.15 -8.61 6.61
N SER A 149 -1.18 -9.43 7.03
CA SER A 149 -1.34 -10.89 7.14
C SER A 149 -2.52 -11.29 8.03
N ALA A 150 -2.65 -10.66 9.20
CA ALA A 150 -3.73 -10.92 10.14
C ALA A 150 -5.11 -10.58 9.55
N GLU A 151 -5.24 -9.44 8.86
CA GLU A 151 -6.49 -9.05 8.21
C GLU A 151 -6.84 -9.95 7.01
N ILE A 152 -5.83 -10.38 6.24
CA ILE A 152 -6.00 -11.31 5.12
C ILE A 152 -6.51 -12.66 5.63
N GLU A 153 -5.88 -13.20 6.67
CA GLU A 153 -6.28 -14.44 7.34
C GLU A 153 -7.70 -14.33 7.89
N GLU A 154 -8.00 -13.27 8.66
CA GLU A 154 -9.32 -13.02 9.23
C GLU A 154 -10.43 -13.01 8.16
N SER A 155 -10.19 -12.32 7.04
CA SER A 155 -11.18 -12.24 5.95
C SER A 155 -11.38 -13.59 5.25
N SER A 156 -10.30 -14.34 5.06
CA SER A 156 -10.30 -15.63 4.38
C SER A 156 -11.02 -16.67 5.22
N ASP A 157 -10.69 -16.75 6.51
CA ASP A 157 -11.35 -17.62 7.48
C ASP A 157 -12.85 -17.34 7.57
N PHE A 158 -13.23 -16.07 7.57
CA PHE A 158 -14.65 -15.69 7.62
C PHE A 158 -15.41 -16.14 6.37
N ILE A 159 -14.83 -15.96 5.18
CA ILE A 159 -15.45 -16.38 3.92
C ILE A 159 -15.51 -17.90 3.83
N ASN A 160 -14.42 -18.59 4.20
CA ASN A 160 -14.38 -20.04 4.22
C ASN A 160 -15.43 -20.60 5.18
N GLN A 161 -15.60 -20.00 6.36
CA GLN A 161 -16.67 -20.38 7.29
C GLN A 161 -18.07 -20.20 6.68
N LEU A 162 -18.34 -19.08 6.01
CA LEU A 162 -19.65 -18.85 5.38
C LEU A 162 -19.96 -19.90 4.31
N GLN A 163 -18.96 -20.23 3.49
CA GLN A 163 -19.11 -21.21 2.42
C GLN A 163 -19.29 -22.62 2.99
N TYR A 164 -18.56 -22.95 4.04
CA TYR A 164 -18.74 -24.18 4.80
C TYR A 164 -20.16 -24.30 5.39
N ASP A 165 -20.64 -23.25 6.05
CA ASP A 165 -21.98 -23.22 6.65
C ASP A 165 -23.08 -23.41 5.58
N GLU A 166 -22.87 -22.89 4.36
CA GLU A 166 -23.79 -23.09 3.25
C GLU A 166 -23.85 -24.56 2.81
N TYR A 167 -22.71 -25.26 2.71
CA TYR A 167 -22.70 -26.69 2.40
C TYR A 167 -23.36 -27.52 3.49
N LEU A 168 -23.11 -27.20 4.77
CA LEU A 168 -23.78 -27.85 5.90
C LEU A 168 -25.31 -27.62 5.87
N ALA A 169 -25.76 -26.41 5.60
CA ALA A 169 -27.18 -26.10 5.52
C ALA A 169 -27.88 -26.87 4.39
N LYS A 170 -27.20 -27.05 3.25
CA LYS A 170 -27.69 -27.89 2.14
C LYS A 170 -27.78 -29.36 2.55
N ALA A 171 -26.75 -29.89 3.20
CA ALA A 171 -26.74 -31.27 3.69
C ALA A 171 -27.85 -31.54 4.71
N SER A 172 -27.98 -30.67 5.72
CA SER A 172 -29.01 -30.75 6.74
C SER A 172 -30.43 -30.66 6.16
N LYS A 173 -30.63 -29.84 5.12
CA LYS A 173 -31.91 -29.74 4.41
C LYS A 173 -32.28 -31.03 3.68
N GLU A 174 -31.32 -31.72 3.07
CA GLU A 174 -31.58 -33.02 2.44
C GLU A 174 -31.86 -34.11 3.48
N GLU A 175 -31.15 -34.08 4.61
CA GLU A 175 -31.41 -34.97 5.75
C GLU A 175 -32.82 -34.79 6.30
N ALA A 176 -33.27 -33.54 6.48
CA ALA A 176 -34.62 -33.22 6.95
C ALA A 176 -35.72 -33.66 5.98
N LYS A 177 -35.43 -33.76 4.68
CA LYS A 177 -36.34 -34.32 3.67
C LYS A 177 -36.35 -35.85 3.65
N GLY A 178 -35.49 -36.52 4.44
CA GLY A 178 -35.28 -37.96 4.40
C GLY A 178 -34.44 -38.43 3.20
N ASN A 179 -33.85 -37.53 2.42
CA ASN A 179 -33.00 -37.88 1.28
C ASN A 179 -31.57 -38.22 1.73
N LYS A 180 -31.39 -39.44 2.24
CA LYS A 180 -30.11 -39.93 2.79
C LYS A 180 -28.94 -39.78 1.80
N LYS A 181 -29.15 -40.15 0.53
CA LYS A 181 -28.12 -40.04 -0.51
C LYS A 181 -27.73 -38.58 -0.75
N GLY A 182 -28.71 -37.69 -0.92
CA GLY A 182 -28.45 -36.26 -1.13
C GLY A 182 -27.75 -35.60 0.06
N ALA A 183 -28.09 -36.00 1.29
CA ALA A 183 -27.41 -35.51 2.50
C ALA A 183 -25.93 -35.92 2.51
N VAL A 184 -25.65 -37.20 2.23
CA VAL A 184 -24.27 -37.73 2.15
C VAL A 184 -23.45 -36.99 1.10
N ASP A 185 -23.99 -36.82 -0.11
CA ASP A 185 -23.30 -36.12 -1.21
C ASP A 185 -22.91 -34.68 -0.78
N GLN A 186 -23.80 -33.96 -0.10
CA GLN A 186 -23.53 -32.60 0.38
C GLN A 186 -22.54 -32.55 1.56
N TYR A 187 -22.63 -33.49 2.51
CA TYR A 187 -21.64 -33.57 3.60
C TYR A 187 -20.24 -33.92 3.07
N GLN A 188 -20.12 -34.73 2.02
CA GLN A 188 -18.83 -34.99 1.36
C GLN A 188 -18.27 -33.74 0.68
N VAL A 189 -19.12 -32.92 0.04
CA VAL A 189 -18.70 -31.62 -0.50
C VAL A 189 -18.18 -30.70 0.60
N ALA A 190 -18.89 -30.62 1.73
CA ALA A 190 -18.44 -29.84 2.89
C ALA A 190 -17.10 -30.35 3.44
N LEU A 191 -16.92 -31.67 3.58
CA LEU A 191 -15.66 -32.29 4.02
C LEU A 191 -14.51 -32.00 3.07
N TYR A 192 -14.75 -32.13 1.76
CA TYR A 192 -13.75 -31.82 0.75
C TYR A 192 -13.35 -30.35 0.83
N PHE A 193 -14.31 -29.44 0.98
CA PHE A 193 -14.04 -28.02 1.15
C PHE A 193 -13.17 -27.75 2.38
N LEU A 194 -13.48 -28.36 3.54
CA LEU A 194 -12.67 -28.25 4.75
C LEU A 194 -11.23 -28.73 4.53
N LYS A 195 -11.02 -29.84 3.81
CA LYS A 195 -9.68 -30.40 3.60
C LYS A 195 -8.84 -29.60 2.60
N MET A 196 -9.48 -28.81 1.73
CA MET A 196 -8.82 -28.04 0.67
C MET A 196 -8.60 -26.57 1.04
N THR A 197 -9.26 -26.08 2.09
CA THR A 197 -9.15 -24.70 2.56
C THR A 197 -8.40 -24.63 3.89
N HIS A 198 -7.94 -23.43 4.26
CA HIS A 198 -7.37 -23.16 5.58
C HIS A 198 -8.39 -22.35 6.39
N MET A 199 -8.64 -22.78 7.63
CA MET A 199 -9.53 -22.09 8.59
C MET A 199 -8.97 -22.09 10.01
N GLY A 200 -7.63 -22.14 10.14
CA GLY A 200 -6.91 -22.39 11.38
C GLY A 200 -6.95 -23.85 11.80
N ASP A 201 -5.79 -24.44 12.05
CA ASP A 201 -5.60 -25.90 12.19
C ASP A 201 -6.53 -26.53 13.25
N GLU A 202 -6.61 -25.96 14.46
CA GLU A 202 -7.43 -26.51 15.54
C GLU A 202 -8.93 -26.48 15.26
N LYS A 203 -9.41 -25.39 14.65
CA LYS A 203 -10.83 -25.22 14.32
C LYS A 203 -11.22 -26.11 13.14
N GLN A 204 -10.35 -26.22 12.16
CA GLN A 204 -10.54 -27.06 10.98
C GLN A 204 -10.61 -28.55 11.36
N ASP A 205 -9.70 -29.03 12.20
CA ASP A 205 -9.69 -30.42 12.67
C ASP A 205 -10.98 -30.78 13.43
N ALA A 206 -11.49 -29.87 14.26
CA ALA A 206 -12.75 -30.08 14.97
C ALA A 206 -13.93 -30.24 14.00
N LEU A 207 -14.03 -29.38 12.98
CA LEU A 207 -15.09 -29.43 11.98
C LEU A 207 -14.99 -30.68 11.08
N VAL A 208 -13.78 -31.08 10.69
CA VAL A 208 -13.52 -32.30 9.92
C VAL A 208 -14.02 -33.52 10.70
N ASN A 209 -13.64 -33.63 11.98
CA ASN A 209 -14.05 -34.72 12.84
C ASN A 209 -15.58 -34.78 13.03
N GLU A 210 -16.25 -33.63 13.12
CA GLU A 210 -17.71 -33.55 13.22
C GLU A 210 -18.38 -34.11 11.97
N ILE A 211 -17.95 -33.68 10.78
CA ILE A 211 -18.53 -34.16 9.51
C ILE A 211 -18.24 -35.64 9.27
N GLU A 212 -17.03 -36.11 9.58
CA GLU A 212 -16.68 -37.52 9.40
C GLU A 212 -17.56 -38.43 10.27
N LYS A 213 -17.83 -38.04 11.52
CA LYS A 213 -18.79 -38.74 12.39
C LYS A 213 -20.22 -38.69 11.84
N LYS A 214 -20.64 -37.54 11.33
CA LYS A 214 -21.98 -37.38 10.73
C LYS A 214 -22.16 -38.28 9.51
N LEU A 215 -21.15 -38.36 8.65
CA LEU A 215 -21.11 -39.26 7.50
C LEU A 215 -21.16 -40.73 7.94
N GLN A 216 -20.36 -41.14 8.95
CA GLN A 216 -20.42 -42.51 9.48
C GLN A 216 -21.82 -42.89 9.97
N ASN A 217 -22.49 -41.99 10.71
CA ASN A 217 -23.86 -42.21 11.17
C ASN A 217 -24.87 -42.32 10.02
N LEU A 218 -24.62 -41.63 8.91
CA LEU A 218 -25.43 -41.72 7.70
C LEU A 218 -25.04 -42.90 6.80
N TYR A 219 -23.97 -43.63 7.06
CA TYR A 219 -23.69 -44.87 6.33
C TYR A 219 -24.22 -46.10 7.06
N ASN A 220 -24.27 -46.03 8.39
CA ASN A 220 -24.98 -46.99 9.24
C ASN A 220 -26.51 -46.89 9.07
#